data_AF-A0A2P5DVY9-F1
#
_entry.id   AF-A0A2P5DVY9-F1
#
_cell.length_a   1.000
_cell.length_b   1.000
_cell.length_c   1.000
_cell.angle_alpha   90.00
_cell.angle_beta   90.00
_cell.angle_gamma   90.00
#
_symmetry.space_group_name_H-M   'P 1'
#
loop_
_entity.id
_entity.type
_entity.pdbx_description
1 polymer ?
#
loop_
_entity_poly.entity_id
_entity_poly.type
_entity_poly.pdbx_seq_one_letter_code
_entity_poly.pdbx_strand_id
1 'polypeptide(L)'
;MLTSVLEKVCQVVQDIKALELKNFRQNHMNSLKLAILDAELVKVDVKWLKNCHNELKVAVDHIKRYKSLVLSKRHNIEAIESKKTELTKLKSQTESLEFQISSLNDENESLDGEKGEKMRELRLKKKFEKRHR
;
A
#
# COMPACT_ATOMS: atom_id res chain seq x y z
N MET A 1 -41.62 12.04 -36.92
CA MET A 1 -40.93 10.98 -36.16
C MET A 1 -39.42 11.01 -36.36
N LEU A 2 -38.91 11.04 -37.60
CA LEU A 2 -37.46 11.11 -37.85
C LEU A 2 -36.80 12.36 -37.26
N THR A 3 -37.37 13.56 -37.49
CA THR A 3 -36.84 14.83 -36.96
C THR A 3 -36.68 14.83 -35.44
N SER A 4 -37.71 14.41 -34.72
CA SER A 4 -37.68 14.34 -33.24
C SER A 4 -36.64 13.35 -32.72
N VAL A 5 -36.39 12.24 -33.43
CA VAL A 5 -35.33 11.29 -33.07
C VAL A 5 -33.96 11.89 -33.29
N LEU A 6 -33.73 12.58 -34.42
CA LEU A 6 -32.47 13.26 -34.70
C LEU A 6 -32.18 14.39 -33.70
N GLU A 7 -33.19 15.18 -33.33
CA GLU A 7 -33.07 16.21 -32.28
C GLU A 7 -32.65 15.60 -30.95
N LYS A 8 -33.27 14.48 -30.54
CA LYS A 8 -32.91 13.76 -29.30
C LYS A 8 -31.48 13.21 -29.35
N VAL A 9 -31.06 12.64 -30.48
CA VAL A 9 -29.68 12.17 -30.68
C VAL A 9 -28.69 13.33 -30.56
N CYS A 10 -28.97 14.46 -31.23
CA CYS A 10 -28.14 15.66 -31.16
C CYS A 10 -28.03 16.20 -29.73
N GLN A 11 -29.15 16.27 -29.00
CA GLN A 11 -29.17 16.72 -27.61
C GLN A 11 -28.31 15.84 -26.72
N VAL A 12 -28.50 14.51 -26.78
CA VAL A 12 -27.73 13.57 -25.95
C VAL A 12 -26.24 13.63 -26.29
N VAL A 13 -25.87 13.79 -27.56
CA VAL A 13 -24.46 13.97 -27.96
C VAL A 13 -23.88 15.27 -27.41
N GLN A 14 -24.63 16.37 -27.43
CA GLN A 14 -24.19 17.65 -26.87
C GLN A 14 -24.02 17.57 -25.35
N ASP A 15 -24.99 16.99 -24.64
CA ASP A 15 -24.93 16.79 -23.18
C ASP A 15 -23.68 15.98 -22.80
N ILE A 16 -23.37 14.93 -23.56
CA ILE A 16 -22.21 14.06 -23.34
C ILE A 16 -20.89 14.78 -23.65
N LYS A 17 -20.85 15.60 -24.71
CA LYS A 17 -19.67 16.40 -25.05
C LYS A 17 -19.37 17.48 -24.01
N ALA A 18 -20.39 18.02 -23.35
CA ALA A 18 -20.23 19.01 -22.29
C ALA A 18 -19.67 18.42 -20.98
N LEU A 19 -19.62 17.09 -20.85
CA LEU A 19 -19.18 16.41 -19.64
C LEU A 19 -17.71 15.99 -19.70
N GLU A 20 -16.97 16.27 -18.63
CA GLU A 20 -15.68 15.63 -18.41
C GLU A 20 -15.86 14.13 -18.14
N LEU A 21 -14.96 13.30 -18.66
CA LEU A 21 -15.00 11.83 -18.49
C LEU A 21 -15.15 11.37 -17.03
N LYS A 22 -14.51 12.07 -16.08
CA LYS A 22 -14.59 11.75 -14.65
C LYS A 22 -15.99 11.94 -14.04
N ASN A 23 -16.86 12.70 -14.71
CA ASN A 23 -18.22 13.03 -14.29
C ASN A 23 -19.29 12.15 -14.97
N PHE A 24 -18.88 11.20 -15.83
CA PHE A 24 -19.82 10.26 -16.44
C PHE A 24 -20.49 9.37 -15.39
N ARG A 25 -21.81 9.23 -15.53
CA ARG A 25 -22.66 8.40 -14.69
C ARG A 25 -23.41 7.40 -15.54
N GLN A 26 -23.94 6.37 -14.89
CA GLN A 26 -24.74 5.34 -15.57
C GLN A 26 -25.93 5.93 -16.33
N ASN A 27 -26.54 7.00 -15.80
CA ASN A 27 -27.67 7.67 -16.46
C ASN A 27 -27.27 8.28 -17.81
N HIS A 28 -26.09 8.90 -17.93
CA HIS A 28 -25.62 9.45 -19.22
C HIS A 28 -25.40 8.34 -20.25
N MET A 29 -24.83 7.21 -19.82
CA MET A 29 -24.66 6.04 -20.69
C MET A 29 -26.00 5.44 -21.12
N ASN A 30 -26.97 5.38 -20.21
CA ASN A 30 -28.31 4.90 -20.51
C ASN A 30 -29.04 5.83 -21.48
N SER A 31 -28.94 7.15 -21.30
CA SER A 31 -29.53 8.14 -22.22
C SER A 31 -28.96 7.99 -23.63
N LEU A 32 -27.64 7.82 -23.75
CA LEU A 32 -26.98 7.57 -25.04
C LEU A 32 -27.48 6.27 -25.68
N LYS A 33 -27.54 5.19 -24.91
CA LYS A 33 -28.03 3.90 -25.38
C LYS A 33 -29.47 3.98 -25.88
N LEU A 34 -30.34 4.68 -25.17
CA LEU A 34 -31.73 4.87 -25.59
C LEU A 34 -31.83 5.68 -26.89
N ALA A 35 -31.06 6.77 -27.02
CA ALA A 35 -31.03 7.56 -28.25
C ALA A 35 -30.53 6.74 -29.46
N ILE A 36 -29.54 5.86 -29.27
CA ILE A 36 -29.07 4.91 -30.30
C ILE A 36 -30.21 3.96 -30.71
N LEU A 37 -30.90 3.35 -29.75
CA LEU A 37 -32.00 2.42 -30.03
C LEU A 37 -33.16 3.10 -30.77
N ASP A 38 -33.53 4.31 -30.35
CA ASP A 38 -34.58 5.10 -31.01
C ASP A 38 -34.19 5.42 -32.47
N ALA A 39 -32.92 5.72 -32.73
CA ALA A 39 -32.40 5.99 -34.06
C ALA A 39 -32.33 4.74 -34.95
N GLU A 40 -31.90 3.60 -34.40
CA GLU A 40 -31.91 2.30 -35.09
C GLU A 40 -33.35 1.91 -35.50
N LEU A 41 -34.35 2.18 -34.64
CA LEU A 41 -35.77 1.90 -34.90
C LEU A 41 -36.29 2.64 -36.14
N VAL A 42 -35.87 3.88 -36.35
CA VAL A 42 -36.24 4.69 -37.52
C VAL A 42 -35.22 4.58 -38.67
N LYS A 43 -34.37 3.55 -38.65
CA LYS A 43 -33.39 3.20 -39.70
C LYS A 43 -32.34 4.29 -39.97
N VAL A 44 -31.97 5.09 -38.97
CA VAL A 44 -30.83 6.01 -39.06
C VAL A 44 -29.55 5.24 -38.81
N ASP A 45 -28.53 5.46 -39.64
CA ASP A 45 -27.20 4.90 -39.40
C ASP A 45 -26.52 5.60 -38.21
N VAL A 46 -26.46 4.89 -37.08
CA VAL A 46 -25.82 5.33 -35.85
C VAL A 46 -24.64 4.45 -35.46
N LYS A 47 -24.02 3.76 -36.42
CA LYS A 47 -22.86 2.88 -36.16
C LYS A 47 -21.72 3.62 -35.45
N TRP A 48 -21.45 4.86 -35.86
CA TRP A 48 -20.45 5.71 -35.23
C TRP A 48 -20.78 5.98 -33.75
N LEU A 49 -22.05 6.27 -33.45
CA LEU A 49 -22.50 6.59 -32.10
C LEU A 49 -22.46 5.37 -31.17
N LYS A 50 -22.77 4.19 -31.72
CA LYS A 50 -22.65 2.90 -31.04
C LYS A 50 -21.20 2.56 -30.69
N ASN A 51 -20.27 2.80 -31.60
CA ASN A 51 -18.84 2.65 -31.33
C ASN A 51 -18.39 3.62 -30.24
N CYS A 52 -18.75 4.90 -30.35
CA CYS A 52 -18.45 5.89 -29.31
C CYS A 52 -19.02 5.50 -27.94
N HIS A 53 -20.24 4.99 -27.87
CA HIS A 53 -20.84 4.49 -26.62
C HIS A 53 -20.00 3.35 -26.01
N ASN A 54 -19.52 2.40 -26.82
CA ASN A 54 -18.70 1.29 -26.33
C ASN A 54 -17.33 1.75 -25.85
N GLU A 55 -16.68 2.65 -26.58
CA GLU A 55 -15.40 3.26 -26.17
C GLU A 55 -15.54 4.04 -24.87
N LEU A 56 -16.61 4.85 -24.74
CA LEU A 56 -16.91 5.59 -23.52
C LEU A 56 -17.14 4.64 -22.32
N LYS A 57 -17.84 3.54 -22.53
CA LYS A 57 -18.05 2.53 -21.47
C LYS A 57 -16.71 2.00 -20.95
N VAL A 58 -15.82 1.61 -21.86
CA VAL A 58 -14.47 1.11 -21.52
C VAL A 58 -13.66 2.20 -20.80
N ALA A 59 -13.67 3.44 -21.29
CA ALA A 59 -12.95 4.55 -20.70
C ALA A 59 -13.44 4.86 -19.27
N VAL A 60 -14.75 4.90 -19.05
CA VAL A 60 -15.35 5.12 -17.72
C VAL A 60 -14.96 4.02 -16.74
N ASP A 61 -14.96 2.76 -17.19
CA ASP A 61 -14.56 1.63 -16.35
C ASP A 61 -13.05 1.67 -16.01
N HIS A 62 -12.21 2.07 -16.96
CA HIS A 62 -10.78 2.32 -16.70
C HIS A 62 -10.55 3.43 -15.68
N ILE A 63 -11.29 4.54 -15.74
CA ILE A 63 -11.19 5.63 -14.77
C ILE A 63 -11.55 5.14 -13.36
N LYS A 64 -12.61 4.34 -13.21
CA LYS A 64 -12.99 3.76 -11.92
C LYS A 64 -11.88 2.87 -11.35
N ARG A 65 -11.32 1.98 -12.19
CA ARG A 65 -10.19 1.10 -11.80
C ARG A 65 -8.96 1.91 -11.40
N TYR A 66 -8.62 2.93 -12.18
CA TYR A 66 -7.49 3.83 -11.89
C TYR A 66 -7.65 4.52 -10.53
N LYS A 67 -8.83 5.08 -10.22
CA LYS A 67 -9.09 5.70 -8.91
C LYS A 67 -8.90 4.71 -7.76
N SER A 68 -9.38 3.48 -7.91
CA SER A 68 -9.18 2.41 -6.93
C SER A 68 -7.69 2.07 -6.75
N LEU A 69 -6.94 1.94 -7.85
CA LEU A 69 -5.49 1.69 -7.82
C LEU A 69 -4.71 2.81 -7.16
N VAL A 70 -5.07 4.07 -7.38
CA VAL A 70 -4.42 5.22 -6.73
C VAL A 70 -4.64 5.19 -5.21
N LEU A 71 -5.85 4.85 -4.76
CA LEU A 71 -6.13 4.70 -3.32
C LEU A 71 -5.37 3.51 -2.72
N SER A 72 -5.37 2.37 -3.39
CA SER A 72 -4.60 1.18 -2.96
C SER A 72 -3.10 1.48 -2.89
N LYS A 73 -2.54 2.17 -3.89
CA LYS A 73 -1.14 2.61 -3.88
C LYS A 73 -0.83 3.47 -2.67
N ARG A 74 -1.70 4.43 -2.32
CA ARG A 74 -1.52 5.28 -1.14
C ARG A 74 -1.45 4.46 0.14
N HIS A 75 -2.41 3.56 0.36
CA HIS A 75 -2.43 2.69 1.54
C HIS A 75 -1.19 1.79 1.62
N ASN A 76 -0.72 1.26 0.50
CA ASN A 76 0.50 0.45 0.47
C ASN A 76 1.74 1.27 0.84
N ILE A 77 1.83 2.53 0.40
CA ILE A 77 2.93 3.43 0.78
C ILE A 77 2.89 3.70 2.29
N GLU A 78 1.72 4.03 2.84
CA GLU A 78 1.54 4.24 4.29
C GLU A 78 1.94 3.00 5.11
N ALA A 79 1.54 1.80 4.66
CA ALA A 79 1.91 0.56 5.30
C ALA A 79 3.42 0.27 5.23
N ILE A 80 4.07 0.58 4.10
CA ILE A 80 5.52 0.43 3.94
C ILE A 80 6.26 1.38 4.89
N GLU A 81 5.86 2.65 4.96
CA GLU A 81 6.50 3.61 5.87
C GLU A 81 6.31 3.20 7.34
N SER A 82 5.12 2.75 7.73
CA SER A 82 4.89 2.20 9.07
C SER A 82 5.84 1.04 9.38
N LYS A 83 5.95 0.04 8.48
CA LYS A 83 6.86 -1.10 8.67
C LYS A 83 8.32 -0.68 8.72
N LYS A 84 8.71 0.33 7.94
CA LYS A 84 10.07 0.87 7.94
C LYS A 84 10.41 1.48 9.31
N THR A 85 9.49 2.26 9.89
CA THR A 85 9.69 2.82 11.24
C THR A 85 9.78 1.73 12.32
N GLU A 86 8.97 0.68 12.21
CA GLU A 86 9.03 -0.46 13.11
C GLU A 86 10.36 -1.21 12.99
N LEU A 87 10.83 -1.46 11.77
CA LEU A 87 12.13 -2.09 11.53
C LEU A 87 13.28 -1.26 12.10
N THR A 88 13.26 0.07 11.97
CA THR A 88 14.29 0.92 12.57
C THR A 88 14.29 0.85 14.10
N LYS A 89 13.12 0.72 14.72
CA LYS A 89 12.99 0.57 16.17
C LYS A 89 13.49 -0.80 16.64
N LEU A 90 13.12 -1.86 15.94
CA LEU A 90 13.61 -3.21 16.24
C LEU A 90 15.13 -3.28 16.09
N LYS A 91 15.68 -2.65 15.05
CA LYS A 91 17.13 -2.60 14.86
C LYS A 91 17.86 -1.93 16.03
N SER A 92 17.38 -0.78 16.50
CA SER A 92 18.01 -0.11 17.66
C SER A 92 17.86 -0.90 18.96
N GLN A 93 16.75 -1.63 19.12
CA GLN A 93 16.58 -2.56 20.25
C GLN A 93 17.57 -3.72 20.18
N THR A 94 17.79 -4.31 19.00
CA THR A 94 18.80 -5.37 18.81
C THR A 94 20.18 -4.85 19.16
N GLU A 95 20.59 -3.70 18.61
CA GLU A 95 21.90 -3.09 18.90
C GLU A 95 22.08 -2.82 20.40
N SER A 96 21.03 -2.33 21.08
CA SER A 96 21.06 -2.11 22.53
C SER A 96 21.19 -3.42 23.32
N LEU A 97 20.53 -4.49 22.90
CA LEU A 97 20.60 -5.79 23.57
C LEU A 97 21.96 -6.46 23.35
N GLU A 98 22.51 -6.37 22.14
CA GLU A 98 23.86 -6.85 21.81
C GLU A 98 24.90 -6.16 22.70
N PHE A 99 24.80 -4.83 22.86
CA PHE A 99 25.67 -4.09 23.77
C PHE A 99 25.55 -4.57 25.22
N GLN A 100 24.33 -4.80 25.73
CA GLN A 100 24.12 -5.32 27.08
C GLN A 100 24.71 -6.72 27.25
N ILE A 101 24.57 -7.60 26.26
CA ILE A 101 25.16 -8.94 26.28
C ILE A 101 26.69 -8.86 26.34
N SER A 102 27.32 -8.02 25.52
CA SER A 102 28.76 -7.80 25.58
C SER A 102 29.21 -7.30 26.94
N SER A 103 28.54 -6.29 27.50
CA SER A 103 28.86 -5.76 28.83
C SER A 103 28.74 -6.83 29.93
N LEU A 104 27.70 -7.66 29.90
CA LEU A 104 27.51 -8.74 30.87
C LEU A 104 28.55 -9.86 30.71
N ASN A 105 29.01 -10.13 29.48
CA ASN A 105 30.09 -11.08 29.25
C ASN A 105 31.41 -10.57 29.82
N ASP A 106 31.75 -9.29 29.58
CA ASP A 106 32.94 -8.65 30.13
C ASP A 106 32.94 -8.68 31.68
N GLU A 107 31.79 -8.38 32.29
CA GLU A 107 31.60 -8.47 33.75
C GLU A 107 31.78 -9.91 34.26
N ASN A 108 31.22 -10.90 33.56
CA ASN A 108 31.36 -12.31 33.93
C ASN A 108 32.82 -12.78 33.86
N GLU A 109 33.55 -12.40 32.80
CA GLU A 109 34.97 -12.73 32.64
C GLU A 109 35.81 -12.09 33.77
N SER A 110 35.53 -10.84 34.12
CA SER A 110 36.17 -10.16 35.25
C SER A 110 35.93 -10.87 36.59
N LEU A 111 34.66 -11.22 36.87
CA LEU A 111 34.29 -11.94 38.09
C LEU A 111 34.90 -13.34 38.18
N ASP A 112 35.04 -14.05 37.06
CA ASP A 112 35.69 -15.36 37.04
C ASP A 112 37.19 -15.25 37.29
N GLY A 113 37.84 -14.21 36.73
CA GLY A 113 39.22 -13.84 37.03
C GLY A 113 39.45 -13.60 38.53
N GLU A 114 38.63 -12.75 39.14
CA GLU A 114 38.72 -12.45 40.58
C GLU A 114 38.51 -13.69 41.46
N LYS A 115 37.54 -14.54 41.12
CA LYS A 115 37.29 -15.81 41.83
C LYS A 115 38.51 -16.73 41.74
N GLY A 116 39.11 -16.81 40.56
CA GLY A 116 40.34 -17.57 40.31
C GLY A 116 41.50 -17.10 41.18
N GLU A 117 41.69 -15.78 41.29
CA GLU A 117 42.74 -15.17 42.11
C GLU A 117 42.51 -15.41 43.62
N LYS A 118 41.30 -15.11 44.12
CA LYS A 118 40.92 -15.38 45.52
C LYS A 118 41.11 -16.85 45.91
N MET A 119 40.80 -17.78 45.01
CA MET A 119 41.00 -19.21 45.27
C MET A 119 42.49 -19.59 45.35
N ARG A 120 43.36 -18.98 44.55
CA ARG A 120 44.82 -19.18 44.65
C ARG A 120 45.37 -18.66 45.97
N GLU A 121 44.96 -17.47 46.39
CA GLU A 121 45.38 -16.88 47.67
C GLU A 121 44.98 -17.77 48.85
N LEU A 122 43.72 -18.25 48.87
CA LEU A 122 43.24 -19.16 49.91
C LEU A 122 44.05 -20.47 49.97
N ARG A 123 44.43 -21.02 48.81
CA ARG A 123 45.29 -22.21 48.74
C ARG A 123 46.69 -21.95 49.29
N LEU A 124 47.28 -20.80 48.98
CA LEU A 124 48.60 -20.40 49.49
C LEU A 124 48.55 -20.20 51.02
N LYS A 125 47.53 -19.50 51.53
CA LYS A 125 47.34 -19.28 52.96
C LYS A 125 47.20 -20.59 53.73
N LYS A 126 46.38 -21.53 53.24
CA LYS A 126 46.27 -22.88 53.82
C LYS A 126 47.58 -23.66 53.81
N LYS A 127 48.41 -23.51 52.76
CA LYS A 127 49.74 -24.15 52.70
C LYS A 127 50.71 -23.55 53.71
N PHE A 128 50.63 -22.25 53.94
CA PHE A 128 51.47 -21.56 54.93
C PHE A 128 51.12 -21.98 56.35
N GLU A 129 49.84 -21.99 56.72
CA GLU A 129 49.36 -22.43 58.03
C GLU A 129 49.74 -23.87 58.37
N LYS A 130 49.79 -24.78 57.37
CA LYS A 130 50.23 -26.17 57.56
C LYS A 130 51.73 -26.33 57.83
N ARG A 131 52.57 -25.39 57.43
CA ARG A 131 54.03 -25.46 57.67
C ARG A 131 54.45 -24.93 59.04
N HIS A 132 53.55 -24.20 59.70
CA HIS A 132 53.82 -23.54 60.99
C HIS A 132 53.02 -24.17 62.15
N ARG A 133 52.47 -25.37 61.96
CA ARG A 133 51.97 -26.27 63.01
C ARG A 133 52.90 -27.47 63.10
#